data_AF-A0A0Q1CEN6-F1
#
_entry.id   AF-A0A0Q1CEN6-F1
#
_cell.length_a   1.000
_cell.length_b   1.000
_cell.length_c   1.000
_cell.angle_alpha   90.00
_cell.angle_beta   90.00
_cell.angle_gamma   90.00
#
_symmetry.space_group_name_H-M   'P 1'
#
loop_
_entity.id
_entity.type
_entity.pdbx_description
1 polymer ?
#
loop_
_entity_poly.entity_id
_entity_poly.type
_entity_poly.pdbx_seq_one_letter_code
_entity_poly.pdbx_strand_id
1 'polypeptide(L)'
;MNKNQKLRTFDLIREAVLPAYRDRVDDYLSLYEEALQQEKIATQQQQAMANQLKGYLCGLNTTRVLGMADWEELDRRVTESWL
;
A
#
# COMPACT_ATOMS: atom_id res chain seq x y z
N MET A 1 -5.89 -8.75 -10.10
CA MET A 1 -6.22 -8.86 -8.66
C MET A 1 -7.58 -8.23 -8.37
N ASN A 2 -8.42 -8.84 -7.53
CA ASN A 2 -9.72 -8.27 -7.14
C ASN A 2 -9.59 -7.23 -6.00
N LYS A 3 -10.67 -6.47 -5.73
CA LYS A 3 -10.68 -5.43 -4.69
C LYS A 3 -10.29 -5.94 -3.30
N ASN A 4 -10.75 -7.13 -2.91
CA ASN A 4 -10.47 -7.71 -1.59
C ASN A 4 -8.99 -8.02 -1.40
N GLN A 5 -8.30 -8.50 -2.44
CA GLN A 5 -6.87 -8.78 -2.38
C GLN A 5 -6.02 -7.50 -2.25
N LYS A 6 -6.49 -6.37 -2.82
CA LYS A 6 -5.90 -5.03 -2.64
C LYS A 6 -6.09 -4.52 -1.21
N LEU A 7 -7.30 -4.62 -0.66
CA LEU A 7 -7.57 -4.26 0.74
C LEU A 7 -6.70 -5.09 1.70
N ARG A 8 -6.48 -6.38 1.39
CA ARG A 8 -5.58 -7.22 2.18
C ARG A 8 -4.12 -6.75 2.14
N THR A 9 -3.67 -6.07 1.07
CA THR A 9 -2.35 -5.43 1.07
C THR A 9 -2.27 -4.33 2.14
N PHE A 10 -3.33 -3.55 2.34
CA PHE A 10 -3.35 -2.49 3.35
C PHE A 10 -3.31 -3.03 4.77
N ASP A 11 -4.03 -4.12 5.05
CA ASP A 11 -3.95 -4.79 6.35
C ASP A 11 -2.52 -5.24 6.67
N LEU A 12 -1.83 -5.83 5.70
CA LEU A 12 -0.44 -6.27 5.87
C LEU A 12 0.51 -5.10 6.13
N ILE A 13 0.28 -3.94 5.49
CA ILE A 13 1.04 -2.72 5.78
C ILE A 13 0.80 -2.29 7.23
N ARG A 14 -0.46 -2.23 7.69
CA ARG A 14 -0.82 -1.85 9.06
C ARG A 14 -0.20 -2.79 10.11
N GLU A 15 -0.15 -4.09 9.81
CA GLU A 15 0.45 -5.11 10.67
C GLU A 15 1.97 -4.92 10.77
N ALA A 16 2.65 -4.62 9.66
CA ALA A 16 4.11 -4.55 9.56
C ALA A 16 4.73 -3.22 10.04
N VAL A 17 3.99 -2.11 10.01
CA VAL A 17 4.52 -0.82 10.46
C VAL A 17 4.60 -0.72 11.98
N LEU A 18 5.56 0.06 12.47
CA LEU A 18 5.73 0.34 13.89
C LEU A 18 4.42 0.90 14.52
N PRO A 19 4.01 0.45 15.72
CA PRO A 19 2.75 0.85 16.33
C PRO A 19 2.54 2.36 16.44
N ALA A 20 3.61 3.12 16.74
CA ALA A 20 3.55 4.58 16.88
C ALA A 20 3.22 5.33 15.58
N TYR A 21 3.29 4.66 14.43
CA TYR A 21 3.02 5.25 13.11
C TYR A 21 1.72 4.74 12.49
N ARG A 22 1.02 3.79 13.13
CA ARG A 22 -0.17 3.14 12.57
C ARG A 22 -1.26 4.12 12.21
N ASP A 23 -1.59 5.06 13.10
CA ASP A 23 -2.65 6.03 12.85
C ASP A 23 -2.35 6.89 11.60
N ARG A 24 -1.11 7.39 11.49
CA ARG A 24 -0.68 8.17 10.31
C ARG A 24 -0.69 7.33 9.03
N VAL A 25 -0.26 6.07 9.12
CA VAL A 25 -0.27 5.16 7.97
C VAL A 25 -1.71 4.85 7.58
N ASP A 26 -2.61 4.68 8.55
CA ASP A 26 -4.02 4.41 8.31
C ASP A 26 -4.70 5.58 7.59
N ASP A 27 -4.50 6.82 8.06
CA ASP A 27 -4.98 8.04 7.40
C ASP A 27 -4.54 8.08 5.93
N TYR A 28 -3.30 7.69 5.65
CA TYR A 28 -2.77 7.66 4.29
C TYR A 28 -3.35 6.51 3.45
N LEU A 29 -3.54 5.33 4.04
CA LEU A 29 -4.14 4.17 3.38
C LEU A 29 -5.63 4.39 3.05
N SER A 30 -6.38 5.11 3.88
CA SER A 30 -7.78 5.46 3.63
C SER A 30 -7.96 6.23 2.32
N LEU A 31 -7.01 7.11 1.94
CA LEU A 31 -7.06 7.82 0.65
C LEU A 31 -7.02 6.86 -0.54
N TYR A 32 -6.27 5.77 -0.44
CA TYR A 32 -6.22 4.74 -1.47
C TYR A 32 -7.45 3.84 -1.46
N GLU A 33 -8.00 3.54 -0.27
CA GLU A 33 -9.25 2.79 -0.13
C GLU A 33 -10.42 3.53 -0.80
N GLU A 34 -10.54 4.83 -0.55
CA GLU A 34 -11.56 5.69 -1.18
C GLU A 34 -11.41 5.70 -2.71
N ALA A 35 -10.19 5.85 -3.22
CA ALA A 35 -9.93 5.74 -4.64
C ALA A 35 -10.35 4.37 -5.19
N LEU A 36 -10.06 3.27 -4.47
CA LEU A 36 -10.46 1.90 -4.80
C LEU A 36 -11.96 1.62 -4.72
N GLN A 37 -12.73 2.48 -4.05
CA GLN A 37 -14.19 2.36 -4.00
C GLN A 37 -14.87 2.91 -5.26
N GLN A 38 -14.17 3.67 -6.10
CA GLN A 38 -14.72 4.18 -7.36
C GLN A 38 -15.00 3.02 -8.33
N GLU A 39 -16.23 2.96 -8.84
CA GLU A 39 -16.78 1.84 -9.63
C GLU A 39 -16.02 1.58 -10.95
N LYS A 40 -15.35 2.61 -11.48
CA LYS A 40 -14.50 2.54 -12.67
C LYS A 40 -13.21 3.32 -12.47
N ILE A 41 -12.21 2.69 -11.86
CA ILE A 41 -10.85 3.19 -11.90
C ILE A 41 -10.25 2.85 -13.26
N ALA A 42 -9.79 3.88 -13.98
CA ALA A 42 -9.05 3.68 -15.22
C ALA A 42 -7.74 2.93 -14.94
N THR A 43 -7.32 2.03 -15.85
CA THR A 43 -6.08 1.25 -15.71
C THR A 43 -4.86 2.13 -15.41
N GLN A 44 -4.78 3.31 -16.03
CA GLN A 44 -3.71 4.29 -15.78
C GLN A 44 -3.72 4.82 -14.35
N GLN A 45 -4.91 5.08 -13.79
CA GLN A 45 -5.05 5.53 -12.40
C GLN A 45 -4.69 4.40 -11.42
N GLN A 46 -5.02 3.15 -11.73
CA GLN A 46 -4.57 2.00 -10.94
C GLN A 46 -3.03 1.85 -10.95
N GLN A 47 -2.40 2.00 -12.12
CA GLN A 47 -0.94 1.94 -12.22
C GLN A 47 -0.26 3.09 -11.48
N ALA A 48 -0.79 4.31 -11.62
CA ALA A 48 -0.29 5.46 -10.89
C ALA A 48 -0.37 5.24 -9.36
N MET A 49 -1.50 4.69 -8.91
CA MET A 49 -1.74 4.37 -7.51
C MET A 49 -0.78 3.30 -6.98
N ALA A 50 -0.52 2.24 -7.76
CA ALA A 50 0.45 1.22 -7.41
C ALA A 50 1.86 1.81 -7.26
N ASN A 51 2.29 2.65 -8.21
CA ASN A 51 3.60 3.29 -8.15
C ASN A 51 3.74 4.26 -6.97
N GLN A 52 2.69 5.01 -6.64
CA GLN A 52 2.66 5.87 -5.46
C GLN A 52 2.79 5.04 -4.17
N LEU A 53 2.05 3.94 -4.06
CA LEU A 53 2.13 3.05 -2.91
C LEU A 53 3.54 2.46 -2.73
N LYS A 54 4.20 2.04 -3.82
CA LYS A 54 5.60 1.59 -3.77
C LYS A 54 6.55 2.68 -3.25
N GLY A 55 6.38 3.91 -3.73
CA GLY A 55 7.15 5.06 -3.24
C GLY A 55 6.94 5.30 -1.74
N TYR A 56 5.70 5.18 -1.26
CA TYR A 56 5.37 5.30 0.15
C TYR A 56 6.02 4.19 1.00
N LEU A 57 5.94 2.93 0.56
CA LEU A 57 6.60 1.81 1.24
C LEU A 57 8.11 2.01 1.35
N CYS A 58 8.75 2.51 0.29
CA CYS A 58 10.17 2.88 0.31
C CYS A 58 10.45 4.00 1.34
N GLY A 59 9.58 5.01 1.41
CA GLY A 59 9.65 6.07 2.43
C GLY A 59 9.56 5.52 3.86
N LEU A 60 8.62 4.59 4.12
CA LEU A 60 8.50 3.93 5.43
C LEU A 60 9.74 3.09 5.77
N ASN A 61 10.32 2.39 4.79
CA ASN A 61 11.52 1.60 5.01
C ASN A 61 12.76 2.47 5.30
N THR A 62 13.00 3.49 4.48
CA THR A 62 14.12 4.43 4.67
C THR A 62 14.06 5.19 5.99
N THR A 63 12.85 5.48 6.47
CA THR A 63 12.62 6.08 7.80
C THR A 63 12.57 5.07 8.94
N ARG A 64 12.81 3.78 8.66
CA ARG A 64 12.79 2.65 9.61
C ARG A 64 11.45 2.42 10.32
N VAL A 65 10.36 2.89 9.72
CA VAL A 65 8.98 2.63 10.17
C VAL A 65 8.49 1.25 9.70
N LEU A 66 9.07 0.74 8.60
CA LEU A 66 8.81 -0.58 8.02
C LEU A 66 10.12 -1.37 7.91
N GLY A 67 10.11 -2.63 8.35
CA GLY A 67 11.27 -3.51 8.25
C GLY A 67 11.68 -3.80 6.80
N MET A 68 12.95 -4.17 6.58
CA MET A 68 13.45 -4.50 5.23
C MET A 68 12.72 -5.69 4.62
N ALA A 69 12.57 -6.79 5.38
CA ALA A 69 11.90 -7.99 4.88
C ALA A 69 10.42 -7.73 4.57
N ASP A 70 9.73 -6.98 5.43
CA ASP A 70 8.33 -6.59 5.19
C ASP A 70 8.21 -5.68 3.96
N TRP A 71 9.15 -4.74 3.79
CA TRP A 71 9.20 -3.89 2.61
C TRP A 71 9.39 -4.69 1.32
N GLU A 72 10.34 -5.64 1.29
CA GLU A 72 10.59 -6.48 0.11
C GLU A 72 9.34 -7.28 -0.28
N GLU A 73 8.68 -7.90 0.70
CA GLU A 73 7.47 -8.68 0.47
C GLU A 73 6.30 -7.82 0.00
N LEU A 74 6.09 -6.66 0.62
CA LEU A 74 5.03 -5.73 0.25
C LEU A 74 5.29 -5.11 -1.14
N ASP A 75 6.53 -4.73 -1.46
CA ASP A 75 6.89 -4.20 -2.79
C ASP A 75 6.68 -5.24 -3.88
N ARG A 76 7.09 -6.49 -3.63
CA ARG A 76 6.84 -7.63 -4.52
C ARG A 76 5.34 -7.84 -4.73
N ARG A 77 4.55 -7.87 -3.65
CA ARG A 77 3.09 -8.03 -3.71
C ARG A 77 2.42 -6.91 -4.51
N VAL A 78 2.84 -5.66 -4.32
CA VAL A 78 2.31 -4.53 -5.09
C VAL A 78 2.70 -4.67 -6.55
N THR A 79 3.95 -5.00 -6.85
CA THR A 79 4.44 -5.16 -8.22
C THR A 79 3.77 -6.31 -8.97
N GLU A 80 3.61 -7.48 -8.34
CA GLU A 80 3.05 -8.67 -9.00
C GLU A 80 1.52 -8.64 -9.11
N SER A 81 0.85 -7.95 -8.18
CA SER A 81 -0.60 -8.07 -8.06
C SER A 81 -1.37 -6.79 -8.38
N TRP A 82 -0.74 -5.61 -8.33
CA TRP A 82 -1.40 -4.34 -8.66
C TRP A 82 -1.12 -3.84 -10.08
N LEU A 83 0.06 -4.16 -10.62
CA LEU A 83 0.50 -3.87 -11.99
C LEU A 83 0.21 -5.05 -12.91
#